data_AF-A0AA37GW18-F1
#
_entry.id   AF-A0AA37GW18-F1
#
_cell.length_a   1.000
_cell.length_b   1.000
_cell.length_c   1.000
_cell.angle_alpha   90.00
_cell.angle_beta   90.00
_cell.angle_gamma   90.00
#
_symmetry.space_group_name_H-M   'P 1'
#
loop_
_entity.id
_entity.type
_entity.pdbx_description
1 polymer ?
#
loop_
_entity_poly.entity_id
_entity_poly.type
_entity_poly.pdbx_seq_one_letter_code
_entity_poly.pdbx_strand_id
1 'polypeptide(L)'
;MLPIVADADMGFGTLTGCMKLTRSFVEAGVAMIHIDDLAMGLKKFTNGEGRTIVPTSEYLSRLTTVRMTFDIMGLSLEEGKKAGKDYLTVKAEWTASAGLMTFDEAVKTVATEEQYKAYIQEIGRGTVALQDRRAAAKLVTGKDVVFDWELPRTPLGQYMWQWSTKAVIDRCVLVASLGDVTWSRQGHPADKKDMQEFHAALREVYPDRLFAFGYTGAYDFSKGGYSPEEVETFPADIAKMGLVWQVQPIWATQGLSLHAKQFAEKFKKEGIAGYMRDVAAPAIAGMATDKYGKPTSRGGYLADAFFDVVGGEEITEKI
;
A
#
# COMPACT_ATOMS: atom_id res chain seq x y z
N MET A 1 18.38 -6.93 8.52
CA MET A 1 17.53 -5.73 8.36
C MET A 1 16.12 -6.22 8.10
N LEU A 2 15.10 -5.64 8.74
CA LEU A 2 13.70 -6.02 8.51
C LEU A 2 13.12 -5.16 7.37
N PRO A 3 12.44 -5.75 6.37
CA PRO A 3 11.78 -4.97 5.32
C PRO A 3 10.67 -4.07 5.89
N ILE A 4 10.60 -2.82 5.41
CA ILE A 4 9.58 -1.85 5.80
C ILE A 4 8.52 -1.77 4.70
N VAL A 5 7.24 -1.86 5.09
CA VAL A 5 6.09 -1.53 4.23
C VAL A 5 5.53 -0.18 4.69
N ALA A 6 5.39 0.78 3.78
CA ALA A 6 4.95 2.15 4.10
C ALA A 6 3.60 2.51 3.47
N ASP A 7 2.86 3.39 4.14
CA ASP A 7 1.63 4.00 3.64
C ASP A 7 1.97 5.17 2.71
N ALA A 8 1.56 5.10 1.45
CA ALA A 8 1.72 6.15 0.45
C ALA A 8 0.45 7.02 0.28
N ASP A 9 -0.54 6.87 1.16
CA ASP A 9 -1.86 7.49 1.06
C ASP A 9 -2.44 7.29 -0.36
N MET A 10 -2.87 8.37 -1.01
CA MET A 10 -3.38 8.39 -2.38
C MET A 10 -2.30 8.81 -3.38
N GLY A 11 -1.02 8.64 -3.03
CA GLY A 11 0.14 9.09 -3.81
C GLY A 11 0.31 10.62 -3.85
N PHE A 12 -0.30 11.34 -2.89
CA PHE A 12 -0.47 12.80 -2.93
C PHE A 12 -1.06 13.32 -4.26
N GLY A 13 -1.93 12.48 -4.83
CA GLY A 13 -2.94 12.65 -5.90
C GLY A 13 -2.49 13.09 -7.30
N THR A 14 -1.40 13.83 -7.48
CA THR A 14 -0.87 14.08 -8.84
C THR A 14 0.08 12.96 -9.26
N LEU A 15 0.21 12.72 -10.57
CA LEU A 15 1.18 11.73 -11.08
C LEU A 15 2.62 12.13 -10.71
N THR A 16 2.96 13.41 -10.83
CA THR A 16 4.26 13.93 -10.37
C THR A 16 4.46 13.78 -8.85
N GLY A 17 3.39 13.86 -8.07
CA GLY A 17 3.38 13.59 -6.64
C GLY A 17 3.69 12.12 -6.35
N CYS A 18 3.05 11.20 -7.10
CA CYS A 18 3.32 9.77 -7.01
C CYS A 18 4.78 9.46 -7.32
N MET A 19 5.37 10.05 -8.37
CA MET A 19 6.79 9.86 -8.69
C MET A 19 7.71 10.35 -7.56
N LYS A 20 7.51 11.58 -7.08
CA LYS A 20 8.34 12.17 -6.02
C LYS A 20 8.26 11.35 -4.74
N LEU A 21 7.05 10.95 -4.35
CA LEU A 21 6.83 10.14 -3.16
C LEU A 21 7.48 8.77 -3.27
N THR A 22 7.27 8.08 -4.39
CA THR A 22 7.86 6.75 -4.64
C THR A 22 9.38 6.84 -4.58
N ARG A 23 9.95 7.87 -5.20
CA ARG A 23 11.39 8.14 -5.11
C ARG A 23 11.87 8.31 -3.68
N SER A 24 11.21 9.14 -2.89
CA SER A 24 11.57 9.33 -1.47
C SER A 24 11.52 8.03 -0.68
N PHE A 25 10.54 7.15 -0.95
CA PHE A 25 10.46 5.86 -0.29
C PHE A 25 11.61 4.91 -0.67
N VAL A 26 11.95 4.84 -1.96
CA VAL A 26 13.09 4.03 -2.42
C VAL A 26 14.40 4.55 -1.81
N GLU A 27 14.64 5.86 -1.83
CA GLU A 27 15.84 6.49 -1.23
C GLU A 27 15.92 6.25 0.30
N ALA A 28 14.78 6.15 0.98
CA ALA A 28 14.71 5.83 2.40
C ALA A 28 14.88 4.34 2.73
N GLY A 29 15.02 3.46 1.73
CA GLY A 29 15.17 2.01 1.91
C GLY A 29 13.86 1.29 2.25
N VAL A 30 12.71 1.86 1.89
CA VAL A 30 11.40 1.19 2.03
C VAL A 30 11.29 0.06 1.00
N ALA A 31 10.85 -1.11 1.47
CA ALA A 31 10.78 -2.32 0.64
C ALA A 31 9.48 -2.42 -0.17
N MET A 32 8.39 -1.85 0.34
CA MET A 32 7.07 -1.85 -0.30
C MET A 32 6.28 -0.62 0.13
N ILE A 33 5.43 -0.12 -0.76
CA ILE A 33 4.46 0.92 -0.43
C ILE A 33 3.06 0.44 -0.80
N HIS A 34 2.04 0.86 -0.05
CA HIS A 34 0.64 0.69 -0.44
C HIS A 34 0.02 2.04 -0.77
N ILE A 35 -0.88 2.08 -1.75
CA ILE A 35 -1.56 3.29 -2.22
C ILE A 35 -3.08 3.06 -2.27
N ASP A 36 -3.86 4.05 -1.87
CA ASP A 36 -5.31 4.05 -1.79
C ASP A 36 -5.95 4.62 -3.08
N ASP A 37 -7.14 4.12 -3.42
CA ASP A 37 -7.97 4.63 -4.52
C ASP A 37 -8.89 5.80 -4.11
N LEU A 38 -8.55 6.46 -3.00
CA LEU A 38 -9.31 7.58 -2.45
C LEU A 38 -9.00 8.90 -3.19
N ALA A 39 -9.94 9.83 -3.11
CA ALA A 39 -9.75 11.20 -3.58
C ALA A 39 -8.92 12.00 -2.57
N MET A 40 -7.98 12.79 -3.09
CA MET A 40 -7.11 13.64 -2.28
C MET A 40 -7.92 14.64 -1.45
N GLY A 41 -7.54 14.87 -0.19
CA GLY A 41 -8.24 15.79 0.71
C GLY A 41 -9.58 15.28 1.25
N LEU A 42 -10.04 14.11 0.78
CA LEU A 42 -11.31 13.50 1.15
C LEU A 42 -11.17 12.15 1.86
N LYS A 43 -9.93 11.77 2.24
CA LYS A 43 -9.68 10.63 3.12
C LYS A 43 -10.22 10.94 4.50
N LYS A 44 -11.18 10.14 4.96
CA LYS A 44 -11.77 10.21 6.31
C LYS A 44 -11.52 8.90 7.04
N PHE A 45 -11.06 9.01 8.28
CA PHE A 45 -10.85 7.88 9.18
C PHE A 45 -12.02 7.69 10.16
N THR A 46 -12.92 8.67 10.24
CA THR A 46 -14.15 8.61 11.04
C THR A 46 -15.06 7.51 10.51
N ASN A 47 -15.45 6.58 11.39
CA ASN A 47 -16.44 5.57 11.03
C ASN A 47 -17.81 6.25 10.80
N GLY A 48 -18.50 5.87 9.72
CA GLY A 48 -19.82 6.42 9.36
C GLY A 48 -19.79 7.68 8.49
N GLU A 49 -18.61 8.30 8.29
CA GLU A 49 -18.45 9.35 7.27
C GLU A 49 -18.18 8.71 5.90
N GLY A 50 -18.87 9.18 4.87
CA GLY A 50 -18.68 8.72 3.49
C GLY A 50 -17.23 8.93 3.03
N ARG A 51 -16.72 7.96 2.26
CA ARG A 51 -15.41 8.06 1.60
C ARG A 51 -15.60 8.38 0.13
N THR A 52 -14.73 9.23 -0.40
CA THR A 52 -14.72 9.52 -1.83
C THR A 52 -13.60 8.74 -2.51
N ILE A 53 -13.97 7.88 -3.45
CA ILE A 53 -13.03 7.17 -4.33
C ILE A 53 -12.82 7.96 -5.63
N VAL A 54 -11.70 7.74 -6.30
CA VAL A 54 -11.45 8.26 -7.65
C VAL A 54 -11.95 7.28 -8.73
N PRO A 55 -12.19 7.76 -9.97
CA PRO A 55 -12.40 6.86 -11.10
C PRO A 55 -11.25 5.83 -11.22
N THR A 56 -11.56 4.61 -11.66
CA THR A 56 -10.55 3.54 -11.75
C THR A 56 -9.39 3.94 -12.67
N SER A 57 -9.64 4.73 -13.72
CA SER A 57 -8.62 5.26 -14.64
C SER A 57 -7.59 6.15 -13.95
N GLU A 58 -8.01 6.97 -12.99
CA GLU A 58 -7.10 7.80 -12.20
C GLU A 58 -6.23 6.93 -11.30
N TYR A 59 -6.82 5.93 -10.64
CA TYR A 59 -6.09 5.01 -9.78
C TYR A 59 -5.07 4.16 -10.57
N LEU A 60 -5.46 3.66 -11.75
CA LEU A 60 -4.56 3.00 -12.71
C LEU A 60 -3.38 3.89 -13.10
N SER A 61 -3.63 5.17 -13.36
CA SER A 61 -2.57 6.12 -13.73
C SER A 61 -1.57 6.32 -12.57
N ARG A 62 -2.07 6.40 -11.33
CA ARG A 62 -1.22 6.49 -10.13
C ARG A 62 -0.36 5.24 -9.96
N LEU A 63 -0.95 4.04 -10.01
CA LEU A 63 -0.21 2.78 -9.89
C LEU A 63 0.83 2.59 -11.01
N THR A 64 0.46 2.89 -12.25
CA THR A 64 1.39 2.85 -13.40
C THR A 64 2.56 3.81 -13.18
N THR A 65 2.30 5.00 -12.66
CA THR A 65 3.34 5.99 -12.35
C THR A 65 4.28 5.52 -11.24
N VAL A 66 3.74 4.89 -10.18
CA VAL A 66 4.53 4.27 -9.11
C VAL A 66 5.42 3.17 -9.68
N ARG A 67 4.85 2.26 -10.48
CA ARG A 67 5.61 1.16 -11.11
C ARG A 67 6.71 1.69 -12.02
N MET A 68 6.40 2.64 -12.90
CA MET A 68 7.39 3.31 -13.74
C MET A 68 8.52 3.93 -12.91
N THR A 69 8.20 4.53 -11.76
CA THR A 69 9.24 5.10 -10.88
C THR A 69 10.12 4.02 -10.27
N PHE A 70 9.54 2.89 -9.84
CA PHE A 70 10.31 1.73 -9.42
C PHE A 70 11.18 1.17 -10.55
N ASP A 71 10.71 1.12 -11.79
CA ASP A 71 11.50 0.64 -12.92
C ASP A 71 12.69 1.58 -13.17
N ILE A 72 12.47 2.90 -13.20
CA ILE A 72 13.54 3.89 -13.36
C ILE A 72 14.60 3.77 -12.25
N MET A 73 14.17 3.58 -11.01
CA MET A 73 15.08 3.51 -9.85
C MET A 73 15.68 2.13 -9.62
N GLY A 74 15.01 1.07 -10.06
CA GLY A 74 15.52 -0.30 -10.06
C GLY A 74 16.58 -0.49 -11.13
N LEU A 75 16.39 0.12 -12.30
CA LEU A 75 17.41 0.22 -13.33
C LEU A 75 18.65 0.99 -12.83
N SER A 76 18.47 2.10 -12.09
CA SER A 76 19.61 2.84 -11.52
C SER A 76 20.35 2.11 -10.39
N LEU A 77 19.69 1.19 -9.67
CA LEU A 77 20.29 0.39 -8.59
C LEU A 77 21.09 -0.82 -9.10
N GLU A 78 20.68 -1.44 -10.22
CA GLU A 78 21.42 -2.54 -10.84
C GLU A 78 22.53 -2.05 -11.78
N GLU A 79 22.33 -0.93 -12.47
CA GLU A 79 23.38 -0.27 -13.29
C GLU A 79 24.52 0.30 -12.41
N GLY A 80 24.24 0.68 -11.16
CA GLY A 80 25.26 1.10 -10.19
C GLY A 80 26.20 -0.03 -9.71
N LYS A 81 25.86 -1.30 -9.97
CA LYS A 81 26.71 -2.45 -9.61
C LYS A 81 27.55 -2.99 -10.78
N LYS A 82 27.30 -2.56 -12.02
CA LYS A 82 28.04 -3.04 -13.20
C LYS A 82 28.63 -1.90 -14.00
N ALA A 83 29.97 -1.83 -13.94
CA ALA A 83 30.88 -1.24 -14.91
C ALA A 83 31.01 0.30 -14.90
N GLY A 84 32.18 0.78 -14.45
CA GLY A 84 32.58 2.18 -14.51
C GLY A 84 32.78 2.71 -15.93
N LYS A 85 31.70 3.15 -16.58
CA LYS A 85 31.67 4.11 -17.70
C LYS A 85 30.42 5.00 -17.59
N ASP A 86 30.50 6.23 -18.11
CA ASP A 86 29.48 7.28 -17.93
C ASP A 86 28.19 7.09 -18.75
N TYR A 87 27.07 7.27 -18.07
CA TYR A 87 25.68 6.96 -18.47
C TYR A 87 25.19 7.75 -19.70
N LEU A 88 25.69 8.96 -19.91
CA LEU A 88 25.22 9.81 -21.01
C LEU A 88 25.62 9.28 -22.39
N THR A 89 26.70 8.49 -22.49
CA THR A 89 27.15 7.88 -23.75
C THR A 89 26.27 6.67 -24.12
N VAL A 90 25.94 5.84 -23.14
CA VAL A 90 25.13 4.61 -23.32
C VAL A 90 23.69 4.95 -23.71
N LYS A 91 23.13 6.02 -23.13
CA LYS A 91 21.78 6.47 -23.42
C LYS A 91 21.60 6.96 -24.87
N ALA A 92 22.57 7.67 -25.41
CA ALA A 92 22.49 8.25 -26.76
C ALA A 92 22.53 7.18 -27.87
N GLU A 93 23.38 6.16 -27.71
CA GLU A 93 23.54 5.07 -28.69
C GLU A 93 22.31 4.14 -28.71
N TRP A 94 21.72 3.86 -27.55
CA TRP A 94 20.54 3.01 -27.46
C TRP A 94 19.30 3.70 -28.05
N THR A 95 19.04 4.96 -27.68
CA THR A 95 17.88 5.72 -28.19
C THR A 95 17.91 5.88 -29.72
N ALA A 96 19.09 6.03 -30.33
CA ALA A 96 19.22 6.10 -31.79
C ALA A 96 18.92 4.77 -32.50
N SER A 97 19.13 3.63 -31.82
CA SER A 97 18.90 2.29 -32.37
C SER A 97 17.47 1.76 -32.20
N ALA A 98 16.66 2.40 -31.34
CA ALA A 98 15.42 1.81 -30.83
C ALA A 98 14.15 2.09 -31.66
N GLY A 99 14.18 2.97 -32.67
CA GLY A 99 13.09 3.13 -33.65
C GLY A 99 11.68 3.28 -33.07
N LEU A 100 11.53 4.11 -32.03
CA LEU A 100 10.31 4.16 -31.22
C LEU A 100 9.09 4.67 -32.01
N MET A 101 8.01 3.88 -31.99
CA MET A 101 6.67 4.21 -32.47
C MET A 101 5.63 3.54 -31.55
N THR A 102 4.39 4.04 -31.53
CA THR A 102 3.29 3.45 -30.76
C THR A 102 2.91 2.06 -31.30
N PHE A 103 2.23 1.24 -30.49
CA PHE A 103 1.81 -0.09 -30.92
C PHE A 103 0.85 -0.04 -32.11
N ASP A 104 -0.03 0.96 -32.15
CA ASP A 104 -0.94 1.17 -33.28
C ASP A 104 -0.17 1.62 -34.54
N GLU A 105 0.87 2.46 -34.40
CA GLU A 105 1.78 2.81 -35.49
C GLU A 105 2.57 1.59 -35.98
N ALA A 106 2.98 0.69 -35.08
CA ALA A 106 3.63 -0.57 -35.42
C ALA A 106 2.67 -1.54 -36.15
N VAL A 107 1.41 -1.67 -35.72
CA VAL A 107 0.38 -2.48 -36.41
C VAL A 107 0.10 -1.89 -37.80
N LYS A 108 0.08 -0.57 -37.94
CA LYS A 108 -0.06 0.11 -39.24
C LYS A 108 1.10 -0.18 -40.19
N THR A 109 2.30 -0.45 -39.68
CA THR A 109 3.46 -0.77 -40.53
C THR A 109 3.42 -2.17 -41.14
N VAL A 110 2.60 -3.08 -40.60
CA VAL A 110 2.55 -4.50 -41.02
C VAL A 110 1.17 -4.97 -41.48
N ALA A 111 0.10 -4.22 -41.18
CA ALA A 111 -1.27 -4.51 -41.60
C ALA A 111 -1.61 -3.84 -42.94
N THR A 112 -2.39 -4.52 -43.77
CA THR A 112 -3.10 -3.85 -44.87
C THR A 112 -4.13 -2.86 -44.32
N GLU A 113 -4.56 -1.90 -45.14
CA GLU A 113 -5.47 -0.83 -44.70
C GLU A 113 -6.82 -1.37 -44.19
N GLU A 114 -7.27 -2.49 -44.74
CA GLU A 114 -8.46 -3.23 -44.30
C GLU A 114 -8.24 -3.98 -42.98
N GLN A 115 -7.06 -4.59 -42.78
CA GLN A 115 -6.70 -5.28 -41.52
C GLN A 115 -6.50 -4.29 -40.37
N TYR A 116 -5.91 -3.13 -40.67
CA TYR A 116 -5.74 -2.07 -39.68
C TYR A 116 -7.09 -1.50 -39.23
N LYS A 117 -8.05 -1.35 -40.15
CA LYS A 117 -9.43 -0.95 -39.83
C LYS A 117 -10.16 -1.99 -38.96
N ALA A 118 -10.00 -3.27 -39.24
CA ALA A 118 -10.59 -4.34 -38.44
C ALA A 118 -9.97 -4.44 -37.02
N TYR A 119 -8.65 -4.25 -36.91
CA TYR A 119 -7.93 -4.19 -35.63
C TYR A 119 -8.45 -3.08 -34.71
N ILE A 120 -8.66 -1.87 -35.25
CA ILE A 120 -9.25 -0.74 -34.51
C ILE A 120 -10.70 -1.04 -34.07
N GLN A 121 -11.43 -1.85 -34.84
CA GLN A 121 -12.82 -2.20 -34.56
C GLN A 121 -12.98 -3.26 -33.46
N GLU A 122 -12.02 -4.18 -33.32
CA GLU A 122 -12.03 -5.31 -32.38
C GLU A 122 -11.67 -4.89 -30.94
N ILE A 123 -10.76 -3.91 -30.78
CA ILE A 123 -10.31 -3.41 -29.47
C ILE A 123 -11.37 -2.56 -28.72
N GLY A 124 -12.57 -2.39 -29.29
CA GLY A 124 -13.61 -1.48 -28.80
C GLY A 124 -14.55 -1.99 -27.70
N ARG A 125 -14.39 -3.21 -27.15
CA ARG A 125 -15.37 -3.78 -26.19
C ARG A 125 -15.03 -3.49 -24.73
N GLY A 126 -15.39 -2.28 -24.33
CA GLY A 126 -15.25 -1.77 -22.97
C GLY A 126 -16.52 -1.84 -22.11
N THR A 127 -16.46 -1.10 -21.01
CA THR A 127 -17.57 -0.72 -20.15
C THR A 127 -18.76 -0.22 -20.98
N VAL A 128 -19.92 -0.88 -20.86
CA VAL A 128 -21.16 -0.41 -21.50
C VAL A 128 -21.55 0.93 -20.88
N ALA A 129 -21.53 2.00 -21.68
CA ALA A 129 -21.84 3.34 -21.21
C ALA A 129 -23.29 3.40 -20.70
N LEU A 130 -23.57 4.35 -19.80
CA LEU A 130 -24.92 4.52 -19.27
C LEU A 130 -25.95 4.75 -20.40
N GLN A 131 -25.55 5.37 -21.50
CA GLN A 131 -26.39 5.59 -22.68
C GLN A 131 -26.82 4.28 -23.35
N ASP A 132 -25.89 3.35 -23.53
CA ASP A 132 -26.19 2.03 -24.11
C ASP A 132 -27.07 1.19 -23.17
N ARG A 133 -26.86 1.31 -21.85
CA ARG A 133 -27.73 0.67 -20.84
C ARG A 133 -29.15 1.24 -20.87
N ARG A 134 -29.31 2.55 -21.08
CA ARG A 134 -30.64 3.18 -21.24
C ARG A 134 -31.32 2.73 -22.52
N ALA A 135 -30.59 2.64 -23.63
CA ALA A 135 -31.12 2.12 -24.89
C ALA A 135 -31.60 0.67 -24.75
N ALA A 136 -30.79 -0.18 -24.12
CA ALA A 136 -31.16 -1.57 -23.81
C ALA A 136 -32.38 -1.65 -22.87
N ALA A 137 -32.43 -0.82 -21.81
CA ALA A 137 -33.56 -0.79 -20.88
C ALA A 137 -34.86 -0.35 -21.56
N LYS A 138 -34.80 0.65 -22.46
CA LYS A 138 -35.96 1.10 -23.23
C LYS A 138 -36.47 0.03 -24.19
N LEU A 139 -35.55 -0.69 -24.85
CA LEU A 139 -35.87 -1.81 -25.73
C LEU A 139 -36.63 -2.92 -24.98
N VAL A 140 -36.16 -3.28 -23.78
CA VAL A 140 -36.72 -4.38 -22.99
C VAL A 140 -38.02 -4.00 -22.28
N THR A 141 -38.10 -2.78 -21.73
CA THR A 141 -39.23 -2.38 -20.87
C THR A 141 -40.32 -1.60 -21.62
N GLY A 142 -40.06 -1.18 -22.86
CA GLY A 142 -40.94 -0.33 -23.65
C GLY A 142 -41.09 1.10 -23.11
N LYS A 143 -40.32 1.49 -22.08
CA LYS A 143 -40.40 2.78 -21.39
C LYS A 143 -39.02 3.32 -21.08
N ASP A 144 -38.91 4.64 -20.98
CA ASP A 144 -37.69 5.28 -20.48
C ASP A 144 -37.59 5.08 -18.96
N VAL A 145 -36.47 4.54 -18.50
CA VAL A 145 -36.18 4.40 -17.07
C VAL A 145 -35.68 5.74 -16.52
N VAL A 146 -36.43 6.30 -15.57
CA VAL A 146 -36.01 7.50 -14.84
C VAL A 146 -34.88 7.13 -13.89
N PHE A 147 -33.70 7.67 -14.16
CA PHE A 147 -32.52 7.53 -13.33
C PHE A 147 -31.71 8.80 -13.49
N ASP A 148 -31.52 9.56 -12.42
CA ASP A 148 -30.71 10.77 -12.45
C ASP A 148 -29.77 10.80 -11.26
N TRP A 149 -28.54 10.39 -11.54
CA TRP A 149 -27.39 10.41 -10.66
C TRP A 149 -26.77 11.81 -10.43
N GLU A 150 -27.22 12.85 -11.13
CA GLU A 150 -26.83 14.24 -10.85
C GLU A 150 -27.58 14.82 -9.63
N LEU A 151 -28.82 14.37 -9.41
CA LEU A 151 -29.67 14.82 -8.30
C LEU A 151 -29.09 14.52 -6.91
N PRO A 152 -28.56 13.31 -6.60
CA PRO A 152 -28.06 13.00 -5.27
C PRO A 152 -26.62 13.48 -5.03
N ARG A 153 -26.05 14.34 -5.87
CA ARG A 153 -24.67 14.82 -5.64
C ARG A 153 -24.53 15.52 -4.30
N THR A 154 -23.36 15.38 -3.69
CA THR A 154 -23.03 16.10 -2.45
C THR A 154 -22.90 17.62 -2.72
N PRO A 155 -22.87 18.47 -1.68
CA PRO A 155 -22.58 19.90 -1.85
C PRO A 155 -21.21 20.21 -2.48
N LEU A 156 -20.29 19.23 -2.48
CA LEU A 156 -18.97 19.33 -3.12
C LEU A 156 -18.96 18.76 -4.55
N GLY A 157 -20.11 18.34 -5.08
CA GLY A 157 -20.26 17.81 -6.44
C GLY A 157 -19.88 16.33 -6.59
N GLN A 158 -19.71 15.59 -5.50
CA GLN A 158 -19.36 14.17 -5.57
C GLN A 158 -20.59 13.35 -5.95
N TYR A 159 -20.41 12.35 -6.81
CA TYR A 159 -21.45 11.38 -7.14
C TYR A 159 -21.62 10.36 -6.01
N MET A 160 -22.86 9.99 -5.73
CA MET A 160 -23.16 8.93 -4.78
C MET A 160 -22.92 7.58 -5.45
N TRP A 161 -22.13 6.75 -4.80
CA TRP A 161 -21.78 5.42 -5.29
C TRP A 161 -22.26 4.36 -4.31
N GLN A 162 -23.03 3.40 -4.81
CA GLN A 162 -23.44 2.25 -4.02
C GLN A 162 -22.27 1.25 -3.95
N TRP A 163 -21.66 1.17 -2.78
CA TRP A 163 -20.66 0.16 -2.49
C TRP A 163 -21.27 -1.25 -2.52
N SER A 164 -20.48 -2.22 -3.00
CA SER A 164 -20.71 -3.66 -2.87
C SER A 164 -19.39 -4.43 -3.00
N THR A 165 -19.34 -5.66 -2.48
CA THR A 165 -18.22 -6.59 -2.64
C THR A 165 -17.85 -6.78 -4.11
N LYS A 166 -18.85 -6.96 -4.98
CA LYS A 166 -18.65 -7.02 -6.44
C LYS A 166 -17.95 -5.75 -6.98
N ALA A 167 -18.38 -4.57 -6.57
CA ALA A 167 -17.82 -3.33 -7.09
C ALA A 167 -16.35 -3.14 -6.65
N VAL A 168 -15.98 -3.64 -5.47
CA VAL A 168 -14.58 -3.70 -5.00
C VAL A 168 -13.78 -4.74 -5.80
N ILE A 169 -14.32 -5.95 -6.00
CA ILE A 169 -13.71 -7.01 -6.83
C ILE A 169 -13.40 -6.48 -8.23
N ASP A 170 -14.39 -5.88 -8.91
CA ASP A 170 -14.24 -5.37 -10.29
C ASP A 170 -13.12 -4.32 -10.38
N ARG A 171 -12.98 -3.45 -9.37
CA ARG A 171 -11.88 -2.47 -9.30
C ARG A 171 -10.53 -3.14 -9.06
N CYS A 172 -10.46 -4.07 -8.10
CA CYS A 172 -9.23 -4.79 -7.79
C CYS A 172 -8.73 -5.60 -8.99
N VAL A 173 -9.61 -6.31 -9.71
CA VAL A 173 -9.26 -7.09 -10.90
C VAL A 173 -8.56 -6.23 -11.96
N LEU A 174 -9.02 -4.99 -12.16
CA LEU A 174 -8.45 -4.06 -13.14
C LEU A 174 -7.05 -3.58 -12.78
N VAL A 175 -6.75 -3.44 -11.49
CA VAL A 175 -5.48 -2.84 -11.03
C VAL A 175 -4.46 -3.87 -10.55
N ALA A 176 -4.90 -5.10 -10.27
CA ALA A 176 -4.06 -6.07 -9.58
C ALA A 176 -2.83 -6.45 -10.42
N SER A 177 -2.85 -6.37 -11.75
CA SER A 177 -1.65 -6.60 -12.57
C SER A 177 -0.52 -5.57 -12.36
N LEU A 178 -0.81 -4.41 -11.76
CA LEU A 178 0.19 -3.35 -11.51
C LEU A 178 0.85 -3.47 -10.13
N GLY A 179 0.25 -4.21 -9.21
CA GLY A 179 0.71 -4.36 -7.83
C GLY A 179 0.96 -5.81 -7.43
N ASP A 180 1.89 -6.00 -6.50
CA ASP A 180 2.29 -7.34 -6.04
C ASP A 180 1.28 -7.91 -5.03
N VAL A 181 0.67 -7.04 -4.22
CA VAL A 181 -0.27 -7.39 -3.15
C VAL A 181 -1.55 -6.59 -3.31
N THR A 182 -2.71 -7.24 -3.14
CA THR A 182 -4.01 -6.57 -3.12
C THR A 182 -4.55 -6.45 -1.69
N TRP A 183 -5.03 -5.26 -1.33
CA TRP A 183 -5.64 -5.00 -0.04
C TRP A 183 -7.02 -4.38 -0.21
N SER A 184 -8.05 -5.05 0.32
CA SER A 184 -9.38 -4.45 0.53
C SER A 184 -9.52 -4.05 1.99
N ARG A 185 -9.81 -2.76 2.24
CA ARG A 185 -10.06 -2.28 3.59
C ARG A 185 -11.43 -2.76 4.08
N GLN A 186 -11.42 -3.77 4.95
CA GLN A 186 -12.61 -4.33 5.57
C GLN A 186 -13.08 -3.40 6.70
N GLY A 187 -14.31 -2.89 6.60
CA GLY A 187 -14.90 -1.98 7.60
C GLY A 187 -15.34 -2.70 8.88
N HIS A 188 -15.71 -3.97 8.76
CA HIS A 188 -16.00 -4.88 9.86
C HIS A 188 -15.45 -6.26 9.49
N PRO A 189 -14.48 -6.82 10.24
CA PRO A 189 -14.07 -8.21 10.09
C PRO A 189 -15.22 -9.21 10.26
N ALA A 190 -16.39 -8.81 10.79
CA ALA A 190 -17.59 -9.64 10.94
C ALA A 190 -18.04 -10.35 9.65
N ASP A 191 -17.83 -9.73 8.49
CA ASP A 191 -18.34 -10.26 7.22
C ASP A 191 -17.36 -11.28 6.62
N LYS A 192 -17.22 -12.43 7.30
CA LYS A 192 -16.45 -13.60 6.84
C LYS A 192 -16.76 -13.92 5.37
N LYS A 193 -18.03 -13.75 4.97
CA LYS A 193 -18.51 -13.96 3.60
C LYS A 193 -17.89 -12.98 2.60
N ASP A 194 -17.93 -11.68 2.87
CA ASP A 194 -17.38 -10.67 1.94
C ASP A 194 -15.87 -10.85 1.77
N MET A 195 -15.17 -11.20 2.85
CA MET A 195 -13.76 -11.54 2.79
C MET A 195 -13.53 -12.77 1.89
N GLN A 196 -14.24 -13.87 2.13
CA GLN A 196 -14.09 -15.09 1.32
C GLN A 196 -14.43 -14.86 -0.15
N GLU A 197 -15.54 -14.17 -0.44
CA GLU A 197 -15.98 -13.83 -1.79
C GLU A 197 -14.93 -12.97 -2.52
N PHE A 198 -14.41 -11.93 -1.85
CA PHE A 198 -13.37 -11.07 -2.41
C PHE A 198 -12.10 -11.84 -2.80
N HIS A 199 -11.56 -12.66 -1.88
CA HIS A 199 -10.32 -13.39 -2.12
C HIS A 199 -10.50 -14.50 -3.17
N ALA A 200 -11.64 -15.20 -3.16
CA ALA A 200 -11.95 -16.23 -4.15
C ALA A 200 -12.06 -15.62 -5.56
N ALA A 201 -12.84 -14.55 -5.73
CA ALA A 201 -13.05 -13.93 -7.03
C ALA A 201 -11.75 -13.34 -7.63
N LEU A 202 -10.88 -12.76 -6.80
CA LEU A 202 -9.58 -12.27 -7.28
C LEU A 202 -8.66 -13.42 -7.70
N ARG A 203 -8.74 -14.58 -7.03
CA ARG A 203 -7.96 -15.78 -7.39
C ARG A 203 -8.47 -16.48 -8.65
N GLU A 204 -9.76 -16.37 -8.97
CA GLU A 204 -10.27 -16.87 -10.26
C GLU A 204 -9.59 -16.19 -11.45
N VAL A 205 -9.24 -14.90 -11.31
CA VAL A 205 -8.52 -14.14 -12.35
C VAL A 205 -7.01 -14.24 -12.18
N TYR A 206 -6.51 -14.21 -10.94
CA TYR A 206 -5.09 -14.23 -10.58
C TYR A 206 -4.81 -15.31 -9.53
N PRO A 207 -4.58 -16.58 -9.92
CA PRO A 207 -4.48 -17.71 -8.99
C PRO A 207 -3.45 -17.52 -7.88
N ASP A 208 -2.31 -16.92 -8.19
CA ASP A 208 -1.20 -16.70 -7.25
C ASP A 208 -1.27 -15.35 -6.52
N ARG A 209 -2.44 -14.69 -6.53
CA ARG A 209 -2.58 -13.36 -5.93
C ARG A 209 -2.27 -13.38 -4.43
N LEU A 210 -1.38 -12.47 -4.04
CA LEU A 210 -1.05 -12.18 -2.65
C LEU A 210 -1.95 -11.08 -2.10
N PHE A 211 -2.31 -11.18 -0.84
CA PHE A 211 -3.22 -10.26 -0.18
C PHE A 211 -2.65 -9.69 1.12
N ALA A 212 -3.19 -8.55 1.52
CA ALA A 212 -2.89 -7.92 2.79
C ALA A 212 -4.14 -7.72 3.65
N PHE A 213 -3.93 -7.72 4.96
CA PHE A 213 -4.96 -7.46 5.97
C PHE A 213 -4.52 -6.38 6.94
N GLY A 214 -5.35 -5.36 7.12
CA GLY A 214 -5.17 -4.36 8.17
C GLY A 214 -6.18 -4.59 9.30
N TYR A 215 -5.73 -4.82 10.52
CA TYR A 215 -6.60 -4.87 11.68
C TYR A 215 -7.20 -3.49 11.96
N THR A 216 -8.45 -3.46 12.40
CA THR A 216 -9.06 -2.25 12.96
C THR A 216 -8.76 -2.23 14.45
N GLY A 217 -7.86 -1.36 14.92
CA GLY A 217 -7.19 -1.55 16.21
C GLY A 217 -8.00 -1.42 17.50
N ALA A 218 -9.31 -1.14 17.42
CA ALA A 218 -10.22 -1.27 18.56
C ALA A 218 -11.48 -2.07 18.21
N TYR A 219 -11.42 -2.88 17.15
CA TYR A 219 -12.54 -3.71 16.74
C TYR A 219 -12.78 -4.82 17.76
N ASP A 220 -14.02 -4.89 18.24
CA ASP A 220 -14.46 -5.93 19.14
C ASP A 220 -14.94 -7.13 18.33
N PHE A 221 -14.05 -8.13 18.19
CA PHE A 221 -14.34 -9.36 17.45
C PHE A 221 -15.54 -10.12 18.01
N SER A 222 -15.83 -10.01 19.32
CA SER A 222 -16.98 -10.68 19.92
C SER A 222 -18.30 -10.12 19.39
N LYS A 223 -18.37 -8.80 19.14
CA LYS A 223 -19.52 -8.17 18.46
C LYS A 223 -19.67 -8.59 17.01
N GLY A 224 -18.58 -9.05 16.40
CA GLY A 224 -18.56 -9.67 15.07
C GLY A 224 -18.99 -11.13 15.05
N GLY A 225 -19.37 -11.72 16.20
CA GLY A 225 -19.75 -13.12 16.30
C GLY A 225 -18.57 -14.11 16.28
N TYR A 226 -17.34 -13.63 16.52
CA TYR A 226 -16.18 -14.51 16.65
C TYR A 226 -16.09 -15.09 18.06
N SER A 227 -15.81 -16.39 18.15
CA SER A 227 -15.43 -17.03 19.42
C SER A 227 -14.02 -16.61 19.84
N PRO A 228 -13.65 -16.69 21.14
CA PRO A 228 -12.28 -16.42 21.58
C PRO A 228 -11.22 -17.24 20.83
N GLU A 229 -11.50 -18.51 20.57
CA GLU A 229 -10.63 -19.41 19.81
C GLU A 229 -10.50 -18.98 18.34
N GLU A 230 -11.60 -18.54 17.72
CA GLU A 230 -11.56 -17.98 16.37
C GLU A 230 -10.75 -16.68 16.31
N VAL A 231 -10.77 -15.85 17.35
CA VAL A 231 -9.95 -14.62 17.41
C VAL A 231 -8.47 -14.96 17.53
N GLU A 232 -8.13 -15.95 18.35
CA GLU A 232 -6.75 -16.40 18.55
C GLU A 232 -6.16 -16.99 17.26
N THR A 233 -6.95 -17.80 16.56
CA THR A 233 -6.54 -18.48 15.32
C THR A 233 -6.71 -17.61 14.05
N PHE A 234 -7.44 -16.50 14.15
CA PHE A 234 -7.75 -15.61 13.03
C PHE A 234 -6.55 -15.26 12.14
N PRO A 235 -5.37 -14.85 12.65
CA PRO A 235 -4.22 -14.52 11.80
C PRO A 235 -3.75 -15.72 10.97
N ALA A 236 -3.72 -16.91 11.57
CA ALA A 236 -3.31 -18.14 10.90
C ALA A 236 -4.36 -18.60 9.87
N ASP A 237 -5.64 -18.39 10.14
CA ASP A 237 -6.73 -18.78 9.25
C ASP A 237 -6.80 -17.90 8.00
N ILE A 238 -6.69 -16.58 8.15
CA ILE A 238 -6.66 -15.69 6.98
C ILE A 238 -5.36 -15.85 6.18
N ALA A 239 -4.25 -16.26 6.80
CA ALA A 239 -3.02 -16.57 6.06
C ALA A 239 -3.23 -17.71 5.04
N LYS A 240 -4.05 -18.73 5.37
CA LYS A 240 -4.41 -19.83 4.45
C LYS A 240 -5.19 -19.32 3.22
N MET A 241 -5.84 -18.17 3.33
CA MET A 241 -6.54 -17.50 2.23
C MET A 241 -5.61 -16.65 1.35
N GLY A 242 -4.30 -16.60 1.64
CA GLY A 242 -3.32 -15.81 0.89
C GLY A 242 -3.02 -14.43 1.46
N LEU A 243 -3.49 -14.13 2.68
CA LEU A 243 -3.20 -12.87 3.37
C LEU A 243 -1.81 -12.95 4.00
N VAL A 244 -0.79 -12.71 3.17
CA VAL A 244 0.63 -12.88 3.48
C VAL A 244 1.22 -11.71 4.28
N TRP A 245 0.58 -10.55 4.24
CA TRP A 245 0.96 -9.39 5.04
C TRP A 245 -0.20 -8.94 5.92
N GLN A 246 -0.03 -9.00 7.24
CA GLN A 246 -1.05 -8.64 8.21
C GLN A 246 -0.48 -7.55 9.14
N VAL A 247 -1.21 -6.46 9.33
CA VAL A 247 -0.71 -5.28 10.04
C VAL A 247 -1.74 -4.73 11.02
N GLN A 248 -1.33 -4.43 12.24
CA GLN A 248 -2.12 -3.66 13.21
C GLN A 248 -1.67 -2.19 13.15
N PRO A 249 -2.32 -1.30 12.40
CA PRO A 249 -1.73 0.01 12.06
C PRO A 249 -1.48 0.91 13.29
N ILE A 250 -2.23 0.72 14.37
CA ILE A 250 -2.21 1.59 15.55
C ILE A 250 -1.64 0.93 16.81
N TRP A 251 -0.94 -0.21 16.69
CA TRP A 251 -0.38 -0.91 17.86
C TRP A 251 0.60 -0.01 18.63
N ALA A 252 1.44 0.73 17.90
CA ALA A 252 2.47 1.58 18.52
C ALA A 252 1.84 2.76 19.25
N THR A 253 0.84 3.42 18.66
CA THR A 253 0.18 4.56 19.30
C THR A 253 -0.62 4.13 20.53
N GLN A 254 -1.36 3.02 20.46
CA GLN A 254 -2.12 2.51 21.61
C GLN A 254 -1.20 1.99 22.72
N GLY A 255 -0.22 1.16 22.38
CA GLY A 255 0.70 0.55 23.35
C GLY A 255 1.60 1.57 24.03
N LEU A 256 2.24 2.46 23.27
CA LEU A 256 3.10 3.50 23.84
C LEU A 256 2.31 4.49 24.69
N SER A 257 1.10 4.87 24.27
CA SER A 257 0.25 5.76 25.06
C SER A 257 -0.18 5.13 26.39
N LEU A 258 -0.49 3.83 26.38
CA LEU A 258 -0.80 3.09 27.61
C LEU A 258 0.38 3.11 28.58
N HIS A 259 1.59 2.79 28.10
CA HIS A 259 2.79 2.80 28.94
C HIS A 259 3.17 4.20 29.43
N ALA A 260 3.02 5.23 28.59
CA ALA A 260 3.24 6.61 29.00
C ALA A 260 2.27 7.03 30.12
N LYS A 261 0.99 6.62 30.02
CA LYS A 261 -0.01 6.87 31.07
C LYS A 261 0.34 6.13 32.36
N GLN A 262 0.67 4.84 32.29
CA GLN A 262 1.08 4.04 33.46
C GLN A 262 2.30 4.65 34.15
N PHE A 263 3.27 5.13 33.38
CA PHE A 263 4.42 5.87 33.90
C PHE A 263 3.99 7.14 34.63
N ALA A 264 3.18 7.99 34.00
CA ALA A 264 2.74 9.26 34.60
C ALA A 264 1.99 9.04 35.93
N GLU A 265 1.12 8.03 36.00
CA GLU A 265 0.38 7.66 37.21
C GLU A 265 1.31 7.17 38.32
N LYS A 266 2.28 6.30 38.00
CA LYS A 266 3.30 5.83 38.96
C LYS A 266 4.17 6.96 39.47
N PHE A 267 4.68 7.81 38.57
CA PHE A 267 5.56 8.91 38.94
C PHE A 267 4.84 9.93 39.83
N LYS A 268 3.56 10.23 39.55
CA LYS A 268 2.73 11.09 40.40
C LYS A 268 2.54 10.52 41.80
N LYS A 269 2.37 9.21 41.94
CA LYS A 269 2.07 8.54 43.22
C LYS A 269 3.32 8.26 44.05
N GLU A 270 4.42 7.86 43.41
CA GLU A 270 5.59 7.25 44.06
C GLU A 270 6.88 8.01 43.77
N GLY A 271 6.82 9.10 43.01
CA GLY A 271 8.00 9.80 42.51
C GLY A 271 8.86 8.91 41.60
N ILE A 272 10.16 9.21 41.55
CA ILE A 272 11.12 8.47 40.72
C ILE A 272 11.28 7.00 41.17
N ALA A 273 10.99 6.67 42.42
CA ALA A 273 11.17 5.33 42.98
C ALA A 273 10.32 4.28 42.24
N GLY A 274 9.07 4.61 41.91
CA GLY A 274 8.18 3.73 41.15
C GLY A 274 8.70 3.45 39.74
N TYR A 275 9.25 4.47 39.07
CA TYR A 275 9.88 4.31 37.75
C TYR A 275 11.13 3.42 37.83
N MET A 276 12.01 3.67 38.80
CA MET A 276 13.25 2.89 38.94
C MET A 276 12.96 1.41 39.19
N ARG A 277 11.99 1.12 40.07
CA ARG A 277 11.61 -0.24 40.45
C ARG A 277 10.86 -0.99 39.35
N ASP A 278 9.86 -0.37 38.72
CA ASP A 278 8.91 -1.09 37.85
C ASP A 278 9.19 -0.92 36.35
N VAL A 279 10.01 0.06 35.96
CA VAL A 279 10.31 0.34 34.55
C VAL A 279 11.81 0.25 34.28
N ALA A 280 12.63 1.07 34.93
CA ALA A 280 14.05 1.16 34.59
C ALA A 280 14.80 -0.14 34.90
N ALA A 281 14.69 -0.67 36.12
CA ALA A 281 15.38 -1.90 36.51
C ALA A 281 14.95 -3.11 35.67
N PRO A 282 13.65 -3.39 35.44
CA PRO A 282 13.25 -4.48 34.55
C PRO A 282 13.66 -4.26 33.09
N ALA A 283 13.63 -3.02 32.59
CA ALA A 283 13.98 -2.73 31.20
C ALA A 283 15.47 -2.97 30.90
N ILE A 284 16.36 -2.76 31.86
CA ILE A 284 17.81 -3.00 31.68
C ILE A 284 18.26 -4.38 32.15
N ALA A 285 17.41 -5.11 32.89
CA ALA A 285 17.74 -6.43 33.38
C ALA A 285 18.03 -7.40 32.21
N GLY A 286 19.19 -8.04 32.24
CA GLY A 286 19.60 -8.99 31.21
C GLY A 286 20.04 -8.36 29.88
N MET A 287 20.11 -7.04 29.77
CA MET A 287 20.73 -6.40 28.60
C MET A 287 22.22 -6.72 28.57
N ALA A 288 22.73 -7.08 27.39
CA ALA A 288 24.17 -7.17 27.16
C ALA A 288 24.81 -5.80 27.39
N THR A 289 25.88 -5.77 28.18
CA THR A 289 26.66 -4.56 28.45
C THR A 289 28.05 -4.69 27.86
N ASP A 290 28.64 -3.55 27.49
CA ASP A 290 30.07 -3.48 27.25
C ASP A 290 30.85 -3.70 28.57
N LYS A 291 32.18 -3.75 28.49
CA LYS A 291 33.06 -3.88 29.67
C LYS A 291 32.91 -2.77 30.72
N TYR A 292 32.24 -1.66 30.39
CA TYR A 292 31.98 -0.53 31.30
C TYR A 292 30.56 -0.57 31.90
N GLY A 293 29.80 -1.63 31.64
CA GLY A 293 28.44 -1.79 32.14
C GLY A 293 27.40 -0.96 31.40
N LYS A 294 27.72 -0.39 30.23
CA LYS A 294 26.74 0.34 29.41
C LYS A 294 26.03 -0.63 28.46
N PRO A 295 24.70 -0.52 28.27
CA PRO A 295 23.98 -1.37 27.32
C PRO A 295 24.52 -1.24 25.88
N THR A 296 24.95 -2.36 25.30
CA THR A 296 25.53 -2.40 23.93
C THR A 296 24.52 -2.01 22.87
N SER A 297 23.23 -2.20 23.12
CA SER A 297 22.12 -1.80 22.25
C SER A 297 22.08 -0.30 21.93
N ARG A 298 22.79 0.52 22.71
CA ARG A 298 22.89 1.98 22.49
C ARG A 298 24.05 2.38 21.58
N GLY A 299 24.90 1.43 21.17
CA GLY A 299 26.01 1.69 20.26
C GLY A 299 27.14 2.55 20.83
N GLY A 300 27.20 2.74 22.15
CA GLY A 300 28.24 3.57 22.79
C GLY A 300 29.66 3.10 22.45
N TYR A 301 29.91 1.79 22.54
CA TYR A 301 31.19 1.19 22.17
C TYR A 301 31.59 1.41 20.70
N LEU A 302 30.61 1.52 19.78
CA LEU A 302 30.87 1.82 18.36
C LEU A 302 31.28 3.28 18.18
N ALA A 303 30.63 4.19 18.92
CA ALA A 303 31.00 5.60 18.91
C ALA A 303 32.40 5.81 19.51
N ASP A 304 32.70 5.15 20.63
CA ASP A 304 34.02 5.21 21.27
C ASP A 304 35.10 4.66 20.31
N ALA A 305 34.87 3.51 19.68
CA ALA A 305 35.79 2.94 18.69
C ALA A 305 36.00 3.86 17.47
N PHE A 306 34.95 4.55 17.01
CA PHE A 306 35.08 5.54 15.94
C PHE A 306 36.00 6.69 16.34
N PHE A 307 35.88 7.23 17.56
CA PHE A 307 36.74 8.30 18.05
C PHE A 307 38.18 7.85 18.26
N ASP A 308 38.39 6.64 18.77
CA ASP A 308 39.74 6.05 18.93
C ASP A 308 40.45 6.00 17.56
N VAL A 309 39.76 5.51 16.51
CA VAL A 309 40.30 5.47 15.13
C VAL A 309 40.64 6.86 14.60
N VAL A 310 39.74 7.83 14.78
CA VAL A 310 39.97 9.21 14.34
C VAL A 310 41.14 9.86 15.11
N GLY A 311 41.32 9.49 16.38
CA GLY A 311 42.43 9.94 17.23
C GLY A 311 43.78 9.25 16.95
N GLY A 312 43.80 8.21 16.11
CA GLY A 312 45.00 7.40 15.86
C GLY A 312 45.33 6.44 17.01
N GLU A 313 44.38 6.15 17.89
CA GLU A 313 44.50 5.17 18.96
C GLU A 313 44.14 3.77 18.45
N GLU A 314 44.80 2.72 18.98
CA GLU A 314 44.41 1.34 18.66
C GLU A 314 43.08 0.98 19.32
N ILE A 315 42.22 0.28 18.56
CA ILE A 315 40.91 -0.22 19.03
C ILE A 315 41.10 -1.47 19.93
N THR A 316 41.88 -1.38 21.01
CA THR A 316 42.10 -2.54 21.88
C THR A 316 41.01 -2.68 22.95
N GLU A 317 40.26 -3.79 22.86
CA GLU A 317 39.47 -4.48 23.89
C GLU A 317 38.41 -3.64 24.67
N LYS A 318 37.49 -2.92 24.01
CA LYS A 318 36.37 -2.22 24.70
C LYS A 318 34.98 -2.89 24.61
N ILE A 319 34.88 -4.06 23.98
CA ILE A 319 33.61 -4.81 23.86
C ILE A 319 33.47 -5.78 25.04
#